data_AF-A0A4R4AZB6-F1
#
_entry.id   AF-A0A4R4AZB6-F1
#
_cell.length_a   1.000
_cell.length_b   1.000
_cell.length_c   1.000
_cell.angle_alpha   90.00
_cell.angle_beta   90.00
_cell.angle_gamma   90.00
#
_symmetry.space_group_name_H-M   'P 1'
#
loop_
_entity.id
_entity.type
_entity.pdbx_description
1 polymer ?
#
loop_
_entity_poly.entity_id
_entity_poly.type
_entity_poly.pdbx_seq_one_letter_code
_entity_poly.pdbx_strand_id
1 'polypeptide(L)'
;MGNLKFQKVTLFEFIIFIHSLQLASGMLIMPSPLATTAGTDGWISIILGWIATSIIGVFIILMLQKNPNKNFSQILKTYFGKWIGTILFLLYAFYLFFAGFNTLLKATDIVKVWIFPSTPAYQITILFYYLLLF
;
A
#
# COMPACT_ATOMS: atom_id res chain seq x y z
N MET A 1 0.72 1.66 32.59
CA MET A 1 0.72 1.52 31.12
C MET A 1 -0.62 0.90 30.74
N GLY A 2 -1.53 1.69 30.16
CA GLY A 2 -2.90 1.25 29.89
C GLY A 2 -2.92 0.04 28.95
N ASN A 3 -3.73 -0.98 29.28
CA ASN A 3 -3.99 -2.13 28.43
C ASN A 3 -4.58 -1.65 27.10
N LEU A 4 -3.73 -1.49 26.08
CA LEU A 4 -4.17 -1.26 24.71
C LEU A 4 -4.92 -2.52 24.25
N LYS A 5 -6.25 -2.47 24.30
CA LYS A 5 -7.10 -3.50 23.71
C LYS A 5 -6.99 -3.37 22.19
N PHE A 6 -6.11 -4.15 21.56
CA PHE A 6 -6.11 -4.27 20.11
C PHE A 6 -7.47 -4.81 19.68
N GLN A 7 -8.24 -4.01 18.91
CA GLN A 7 -9.44 -4.51 18.27
C GLN A 7 -9.03 -5.60 17.29
N LYS A 8 -9.65 -6.77 17.43
CA LYS A 8 -9.46 -7.87 16.49
C LYS A 8 -10.23 -7.53 15.22
N VAL A 9 -9.52 -7.43 14.11
CA VAL A 9 -10.11 -7.31 12.77
C VAL A 9 -10.67 -8.67 12.39
N THR A 10 -11.91 -8.71 11.91
CA THR A 10 -12.53 -9.93 11.39
C THR A 10 -11.87 -10.34 10.08
N LEU A 11 -11.96 -11.63 9.72
CA LEU A 11 -11.43 -12.12 8.45
C LEU A 11 -12.02 -11.35 7.25
N PHE A 12 -13.31 -11.01 7.32
CA PHE A 12 -14.00 -10.27 6.28
C PHE A 12 -13.48 -8.83 6.14
N GLU A 13 -13.33 -8.10 7.25
CA GLU A 13 -12.75 -6.75 7.25
C GLU A 13 -11.31 -6.77 6.72
N PHE A 14 -10.51 -7.78 7.09
CA PHE A 14 -9.15 -7.95 6.59
C PHE A 14 -9.12 -8.20 5.08
N ILE A 15 -9.99 -9.08 4.58
CA ILE A 15 -10.11 -9.36 3.14
C ILE A 15 -10.49 -8.07 2.39
N ILE A 16 -11.54 -7.37 2.84
CA ILE A 16 -11.96 -6.11 2.19
C ILE A 16 -10.85 -5.08 2.21
N PHE A 17 -10.15 -4.93 3.34
CA PHE A 17 -9.08 -3.96 3.49
C PHE A 17 -7.92 -4.19 2.51
N ILE A 18 -7.49 -5.45 2.35
CA ILE A 18 -6.43 -5.78 1.39
C ILE A 18 -6.89 -5.56 -0.05
N HIS A 19 -8.11 -6.00 -0.39
CA HIS A 19 -8.59 -5.92 -1.77
C HIS A 19 -8.93 -4.47 -2.15
N SER A 20 -9.43 -3.63 -1.24
CA SER A 20 -9.71 -2.22 -1.54
C SER A 20 -8.43 -1.44 -1.92
N LEU A 21 -7.31 -1.71 -1.24
CA LEU A 21 -6.00 -1.16 -1.59
C LEU A 21 -5.51 -1.64 -2.98
N GLN A 22 -5.75 -2.91 -3.31
CA GLN A 22 -5.40 -3.47 -4.62
C GLN A 22 -6.28 -2.92 -5.75
N LEU A 23 -7.58 -2.74 -5.51
CA LEU A 23 -8.50 -2.18 -6.51
C LEU A 23 -8.14 -0.73 -6.83
N ALA A 24 -7.88 0.09 -5.81
CA ALA A 24 -7.54 1.50 -5.97
C ALA A 24 -6.29 1.70 -6.85
N SER A 25 -5.24 0.90 -6.63
CA SER A 25 -3.99 0.99 -7.38
C SER A 25 -3.99 0.21 -8.69
N GLY A 26 -4.57 -0.98 -8.70
CA GLY A 26 -4.52 -1.93 -9.80
C GLY A 26 -5.55 -1.66 -10.90
N MET A 27 -6.78 -1.28 -10.57
CA MET A 27 -7.83 -1.11 -11.59
C MET A 27 -7.83 0.28 -12.22
N LEU A 28 -7.61 1.32 -11.43
CA LEU A 28 -7.73 2.71 -11.92
C LEU A 28 -6.48 3.19 -12.67
N ILE A 29 -5.31 2.67 -12.34
CA ILE A 29 -4.03 3.26 -12.75
C ILE A 29 -3.21 2.32 -13.65
N MET A 30 -3.20 1.01 -13.36
CA MET A 30 -2.34 0.04 -14.06
C MET A 30 -2.68 -0.22 -15.55
N PRO A 31 -3.96 -0.24 -16.01
CA PRO A 31 -4.27 -0.75 -17.34
C PRO A 31 -3.60 0.01 -18.48
N SER A 32 -3.51 1.34 -18.39
CA SER A 32 -2.93 2.18 -19.45
C SER A 32 -1.42 1.93 -19.61
N PRO A 33 -0.58 2.03 -18.56
CA PRO A 33 0.83 1.66 -18.63
C PRO A 33 1.07 0.20 -19.04
N LEU A 34 0.20 -0.72 -18.62
CA LEU A 34 0.33 -2.13 -18.99
C LEU A 34 0.06 -2.36 -20.48
N ALA A 35 -0.99 -1.74 -21.02
CA ALA A 35 -1.32 -1.84 -22.44
C ALA A 35 -0.23 -1.22 -23.33
N THR A 36 0.39 -0.11 -22.91
CA THR A 36 1.47 0.52 -23.68
C THR A 36 2.77 -0.27 -23.68
N THR A 37 3.04 -1.04 -22.61
CA THR A 37 4.30 -1.78 -22.46
C THR A 37 4.22 -3.24 -22.91
N ALA A 38 3.14 -3.94 -22.57
CA ALA A 38 2.96 -5.37 -22.83
C ALA A 38 1.94 -5.67 -23.95
N GLY A 39 1.22 -4.65 -24.45
CA GLY A 39 0.21 -4.83 -25.49
C GLY A 39 -0.88 -5.83 -25.08
N THR A 40 -1.28 -6.68 -26.03
CA THR A 40 -2.35 -7.67 -25.85
C THR A 40 -2.03 -8.75 -24.81
N ASP A 41 -0.75 -9.06 -24.59
CA ASP A 41 -0.30 -10.13 -23.70
C ASP A 41 -0.11 -9.67 -22.23
N GLY A 42 -0.44 -8.41 -21.92
CA GLY A 42 -0.27 -7.84 -20.58
C GLY A 42 -1.03 -8.57 -19.47
N TRP A 43 -2.10 -9.30 -19.79
CA TRP A 43 -2.85 -10.10 -18.81
C TRP A 43 -1.99 -11.20 -18.16
N ILE A 44 -1.00 -11.74 -18.87
CA ILE A 44 -0.06 -12.74 -18.34
C ILE A 44 0.76 -12.12 -17.19
N SER A 45 1.23 -10.89 -17.36
CA SER A 45 1.97 -10.16 -16.32
C SER A 45 1.14 -9.92 -15.06
N ILE A 46 -0.18 -9.72 -15.20
CA ILE A 46 -1.09 -9.59 -14.06
C ILE A 46 -1.14 -10.90 -13.26
N ILE A 47 -1.30 -12.04 -13.94
CA ILE A 47 -1.37 -13.35 -13.30
C ILE A 47 -0.05 -13.68 -12.60
N LEU A 48 1.09 -13.45 -13.27
CA LEU A 48 2.41 -13.68 -12.68
C LEU A 48 2.65 -12.78 -11.47
N GLY A 49 2.27 -11.51 -11.55
CA GLY A 49 2.33 -10.58 -10.42
C GLY A 49 1.47 -11.03 -9.25
N TRP A 50 0.26 -11.52 -9.52
CA TRP A 50 -0.63 -12.07 -8.49
C TRP A 50 -0.01 -13.30 -7.80
N ILE A 51 0.49 -14.28 -8.55
CA ILE A 51 1.15 -15.47 -7.98
C ILE A 51 2.35 -15.07 -7.10
N ALA A 52 3.23 -14.19 -7.60
CA ALA A 52 4.41 -13.75 -6.87
C ALA A 52 4.04 -13.03 -5.56
N THR A 53 3.08 -12.10 -5.62
CA THR A 53 2.62 -11.34 -4.45
C THR A 53 1.89 -12.21 -3.43
N SER A 54 1.10 -13.18 -3.86
CA SER A 54 0.46 -14.17 -2.98
C SER A 54 1.49 -15.04 -2.24
N ILE A 55 2.53 -15.52 -2.93
CA ILE A 55 3.63 -16.28 -2.30
C ILE A 55 4.31 -15.44 -1.22
N ILE A 56 4.65 -14.19 -1.52
CA ILE A 56 5.24 -13.26 -0.55
C ILE A 56 4.29 -13.02 0.63
N GLY A 57 2.99 -12.84 0.37
CA GLY A 57 1.97 -12.68 1.41
C GLY A 57 1.93 -13.85 2.39
N VAL A 58 1.99 -15.09 1.89
CA VAL A 58 2.08 -16.29 2.74
C VAL A 58 3.35 -16.26 3.61
N PHE A 59 4.51 -15.89 3.04
CA PHE A 59 5.73 -15.76 3.82
C PHE A 59 5.60 -14.71 4.94
N ILE A 60 4.97 -13.57 4.67
CA ILE A 60 4.72 -12.53 5.69
C ILE A 60 3.84 -13.10 6.81
N ILE A 61 2.77 -13.81 6.48
CA ILE A 61 1.86 -14.40 7.49
C ILE A 61 2.60 -15.41 8.36
N LEU A 62 3.37 -16.32 7.76
CA LEU A 62 4.17 -17.32 8.50
C LEU A 62 5.21 -16.67 9.42
N MET A 63 5.81 -15.58 8.95
CA MET A 63 6.79 -14.79 9.68
C MET A 63 6.16 -14.14 10.92
N LEU A 64 4.97 -13.55 10.77
CA LEU A 64 4.19 -12.95 11.86
C LEU A 64 3.72 -13.99 12.87
N GLN A 65 3.26 -15.17 12.43
CA GLN A 65 2.86 -16.28 13.32
C GLN A 65 4.01 -16.78 14.19
N LYS A 66 5.24 -16.78 13.68
CA LYS A 66 6.45 -17.12 14.46
C LYS A 66 6.84 -16.04 15.48
N ASN A 67 6.32 -14.81 15.34
CA ASN A 67 6.69 -13.66 16.17
C ASN A 67 5.44 -12.94 16.73
N PRO A 68 4.54 -13.64 17.44
CA PRO A 68 3.19 -13.13 17.77
C PRO A 68 3.19 -11.90 18.67
N ASN A 69 4.25 -11.70 19.46
CA ASN A 69 4.37 -10.59 20.42
C ASN A 69 5.35 -9.50 19.96
N LYS A 70 5.81 -9.53 18.71
CA LYS A 70 6.77 -8.56 18.19
C LYS A 70 6.15 -7.69 17.11
N ASN A 71 6.37 -6.39 17.21
CA ASN A 71 6.02 -5.44 16.17
C ASN A 71 6.98 -5.53 14.98
N PHE A 72 6.58 -5.02 13.81
CA PHE A 72 7.39 -5.04 12.59
C PHE A 72 8.82 -4.51 12.79
N SER A 73 9.01 -3.41 13.53
CA SER A 73 10.35 -2.89 13.86
C SER A 73 11.17 -3.86 14.74
N GLN A 74 10.53 -4.52 15.71
CA GLN A 74 11.19 -5.50 16.58
C GLN A 74 11.55 -6.78 15.83
N ILE A 75 10.69 -7.18 14.91
CA ILE A 75 10.93 -8.25 13.95
C ILE A 75 12.20 -7.94 13.15
N LEU A 76 12.27 -6.78 12.47
CA LEU A 76 13.44 -6.41 11.68
C LEU A 76 14.72 -6.37 12.53
N LYS A 77 14.65 -5.82 13.74
CA LYS A 77 15.78 -5.78 14.68
C LYS A 77 16.19 -7.18 15.17
N THR A 78 15.28 -8.13 15.27
CA THR A 78 15.59 -9.52 15.66
C THR A 78 16.40 -10.22 14.57
N TYR A 79 16.00 -10.11 13.31
CA TYR A 79 16.61 -10.86 12.21
C TYR A 79 17.88 -10.18 11.66
N PHE A 80 17.91 -8.85 11.58
CA PHE A 80 19.01 -8.09 10.97
C PHE A 80 19.88 -7.34 12.00
N GLY A 81 19.56 -7.44 13.29
CA GLY A 81 20.23 -6.70 14.35
C GLY A 81 19.74 -5.26 14.51
N LYS A 82 20.15 -4.60 15.61
CA LYS A 82 19.62 -3.29 16.02
C LYS A 82 19.87 -2.20 14.98
N TRP A 83 21.05 -2.14 14.39
CA TRP A 83 21.45 -1.10 13.45
C TRP A 83 20.77 -1.28 12.09
N ILE A 84 21.04 -2.39 11.40
CA ILE A 84 20.49 -2.68 10.08
C ILE A 84 18.97 -2.77 10.13
N GLY A 85 18.39 -3.41 11.16
CA GLY A 85 16.94 -3.48 11.33
C GLY A 85 16.28 -2.11 11.52
N THR A 86 16.96 -1.14 12.13
CA THR A 86 16.46 0.23 12.24
C THR A 86 16.51 0.95 10.89
N ILE A 87 17.61 0.79 10.15
CA ILE A 87 17.74 1.37 8.80
C ILE A 87 16.67 0.82 7.86
N LEU A 88 16.46 -0.50 7.85
CA LEU A 88 15.42 -1.14 7.05
C LEU A 88 14.01 -0.64 7.40
N PHE A 89 13.73 -0.47 8.70
CA PHE A 89 12.46 0.08 9.14
C PHE A 89 12.27 1.53 8.67
N LEU A 90 13.31 2.36 8.75
CA LEU A 90 13.27 3.75 8.30
C LEU A 90 13.10 3.84 6.78
N LEU A 91 13.82 3.01 6.03
CA LEU A 91 13.70 2.92 4.57
C LEU A 91 12.30 2.45 4.15
N TYR A 92 11.72 1.50 4.88
CA TYR A 92 10.35 1.07 4.66
C TYR A 92 9.33 2.18 4.97
N ALA A 93 9.52 2.92 6.06
CA ALA A 93 8.68 4.07 6.40
C ALA A 93 8.76 5.16 5.31
N PHE A 94 9.98 5.42 4.80
CA PHE A 94 10.19 6.35 3.69
C PHE A 94 9.51 5.85 2.41
N TYR A 95 9.65 4.58 2.07
CA TYR A 95 8.94 3.97 0.95
C TYR A 95 7.41 4.16 1.07
N LEU A 96 6.84 3.91 2.26
CA LEU A 96 5.40 4.13 2.49
C LEU A 96 5.00 5.60 2.35
N PHE A 97 5.83 6.53 2.79
CA PHE A 97 5.59 7.96 2.61
C PHE A 97 5.53 8.33 1.13
N PHE A 98 6.50 7.90 0.31
CA PHE A 98 6.49 8.15 -1.13
C PHE A 98 5.32 7.44 -1.84
N ALA A 99 4.99 6.21 -1.42
CA ALA A 99 3.85 5.49 -1.96
C ALA A 99 2.53 6.22 -1.68
N GLY A 100 2.35 6.73 -0.46
CA GLY A 100 1.21 7.56 -0.08
C GLY A 100 1.14 8.87 -0.87
N PHE A 101 2.26 9.59 -0.96
CA PHE A 101 2.35 10.83 -1.75
C PHE A 101 2.01 10.61 -3.23
N ASN A 102 2.56 9.56 -3.84
CA ASN A 102 2.24 9.19 -5.22
C ASN A 102 0.77 8.82 -5.40
N THR A 103 0.17 8.15 -4.42
CA THR A 103 -1.26 7.80 -4.44
C THR A 103 -2.14 9.06 -4.40
N LEU A 104 -1.76 10.05 -3.58
CA LEU A 104 -2.43 11.35 -3.49
C LEU A 104 -2.40 12.09 -4.84
N LEU A 105 -1.24 12.13 -5.50
CA LEU A 105 -1.11 12.78 -6.82
C LEU A 105 -2.01 12.11 -7.87
N LYS A 106 -2.02 10.78 -7.92
CA LYS A 106 -2.88 10.02 -8.86
C LYS A 106 -4.36 10.24 -8.57
N ALA A 107 -4.76 10.30 -7.31
CA ALA A 107 -6.13 10.63 -6.93
C ALA A 107 -6.51 12.05 -7.40
N THR A 108 -5.62 13.03 -7.23
CA THR A 108 -5.80 14.38 -7.76
C THR A 108 -5.98 14.38 -9.28
N ASP A 109 -5.16 13.64 -10.02
CA ASP A 109 -5.25 13.56 -11.48
C ASP A 109 -6.59 12.96 -11.93
N ILE A 110 -7.05 11.90 -11.26
CA ILE A 110 -8.36 11.29 -11.54
C ILE A 110 -9.48 12.31 -11.29
N VAL A 111 -9.51 12.97 -10.13
CA VAL A 111 -10.56 13.96 -9.82
C VAL A 111 -10.52 15.14 -10.77
N LYS A 112 -9.33 15.62 -11.13
CA LYS A 112 -9.19 16.70 -12.09
C LYS A 112 -9.73 16.30 -13.46
N VAL A 113 -9.36 15.14 -13.98
CA VAL A 113 -9.80 14.71 -15.32
C VAL A 113 -11.31 14.46 -15.37
N TRP A 114 -11.89 13.86 -14.33
CA TRP A 114 -13.26 13.34 -14.37
C TRP A 114 -14.31 14.24 -13.71
N ILE A 115 -13.94 15.06 -12.73
CA ILE A 115 -14.89 15.82 -11.90
C ILE A 115 -14.67 17.33 -12.05
N PHE A 116 -13.44 17.80 -11.88
CA PHE A 116 -13.11 19.24 -11.86
C PHE A 116 -11.99 19.60 -12.87
N PRO A 117 -12.23 19.50 -14.19
CA PRO A 117 -11.21 19.72 -15.21
C PRO A 117 -10.66 21.15 -15.25
N SER A 118 -11.49 22.13 -14.91
CA SER A 118 -11.12 23.54 -14.89
C SER A 118 -10.38 23.96 -13.61
N THR A 119 -10.38 23.11 -12.57
CA THR A 119 -9.78 23.44 -11.28
C THR A 119 -8.29 23.11 -11.27
N PRO A 120 -7.42 24.02 -10.80
CA PRO A 120 -6.00 23.75 -10.63
C PRO A 120 -5.74 22.55 -9.70
N ALA A 121 -4.79 21.69 -10.08
CA ALA A 121 -4.48 20.46 -9.34
C ALA A 121 -4.10 20.71 -7.86
N TYR A 122 -3.40 21.82 -7.58
CA TYR A 122 -2.99 22.14 -6.21
C TYR A 122 -4.19 22.36 -5.27
N GLN A 123 -5.31 22.90 -5.76
CA GLN A 123 -6.50 23.12 -4.93
C GLN A 123 -7.15 21.78 -4.54
N ILE A 124 -7.22 20.84 -5.48
CA ILE A 124 -7.72 19.47 -5.24
C ILE A 124 -6.80 18.73 -4.27
N THR A 125 -5.48 18.81 -4.46
CA THR A 125 -4.51 18.18 -3.55
C THR A 125 -4.60 18.73 -2.13
N ILE A 126 -4.78 20.05 -1.96
CA ILE A 126 -4.96 20.67 -0.63
C ILE A 126 -6.23 20.15 0.04
N LEU A 127 -7.33 19.98 -0.70
CA LEU A 127 -8.57 19.41 -0.15
C LEU A 127 -8.39 17.97 0.31
N PHE A 128 -7.69 17.13 -0.46
CA PHE A 128 -7.37 15.77 -0.03
C PHE A 128 -6.43 15.74 1.18
N TYR A 129 -5.46 16.64 1.24
CA TYR A 129 -4.58 16.75 2.41
C TYR A 129 -5.36 17.16 3.66
N TYR A 130 -6.30 18.10 3.53
CA TYR A 130 -7.21 18.46 4.61
C TYR A 130 -8.01 17.23 5.07
N LEU A 131 -8.64 16.50 4.15
CA LEU A 131 -9.39 15.28 4.48
C LEU A 131 -8.54 14.19 5.18
N LEU A 132 -7.24 14.11 4.90
CA LEU A 132 -6.36 13.14 5.56
C LEU A 132 -5.98 13.54 6.99
N LEU A 133 -6.10 14.82 7.34
CA LEU A 133 -5.75 15.34 8.66
C LEU A 133 -6.90 15.31 9.68
N PHE A 134 -8.15 15.18 9.22
CA PHE A 134 -9.38 15.22 10.03
C PHE A 134 -10.18 13.94 9.89
#